data_AF-A0A3B9ZAY0-F1
#
_entry.id   AF-A0A3B9ZAY0-F1
#
_cell.length_a   1.000
_cell.length_b   1.000
_cell.length_c   1.000
_cell.angle_alpha   90.00
_cell.angle_beta   90.00
_cell.angle_gamma   90.00
#
_symmetry.space_group_name_H-M   'P 1'
#
loop_
_entity.id
_entity.type
_entity.pdbx_description
1 polymer ?
#
loop_
_entity_poly.entity_id
_entity_poly.type
_entity_poly.pdbx_seq_one_letter_code
_entity_poly.pdbx_strand_id
1 'polypeptide(L)'
;MKAKSKAYDYMNWREIEGILYSDIDYPFNVLGPKETKKGLLIQVFRPDAVKSYVILEEDKVKVEMELMDDAGYFACLIPKTKLQKYKVLSVYEDKSEYVDYDPYEFKIELDEREVSSFNNGINYEVYNLLGAHPDEVDGVKGTRFAVWAPFAMRVSVVGDFNNWDGRSHMMQKHYDSGIFYLFIPGVKPGDIYKFEVLKKGNNPILKSDPYGFESELRPDNASIVSDIDRFKWTDSKWIKAREKAYDKYKGDALAKPICIYEVHLGSWRKTEDDEFLNYRDIAPLLADYVKDMGYTHIELMPIMEHPLDQSWGYQVTGYYAPTKRYGTPEDFMYFMNYMHNEGIGVILDWVPAHFPRDSYGMSEFDGSCLYEHEDPRQGTHPDWGTLIYNYGRPEVSNFLIANALFWAEVYHADGIRMDAVASMLYLDYGKSDGQWVANMYGGNENLEAIEFIKHLNSIMHKRNKGVFMIAEESTAWSNITTDLEEDGMGFDFKWNMGWMN
;
A
#
# COMPACT_ATOMS: atom_id res chain seq x y z
N MET A 1 23.93 -31.87 -34.33
CA MET A 1 24.05 -31.25 -32.99
C MET A 1 24.86 -29.98 -33.15
N LYS A 2 24.25 -28.78 -33.01
CA LYS A 2 25.03 -27.54 -32.89
C LYS A 2 25.95 -27.70 -31.67
N ALA A 3 27.20 -27.28 -31.77
CA ALA A 3 28.11 -27.30 -30.62
C ALA A 3 27.43 -26.54 -29.47
N LYS A 4 27.32 -27.15 -28.30
CA LYS A 4 26.76 -26.49 -27.12
C LYS A 4 27.58 -25.23 -26.84
N SER A 5 26.89 -24.13 -26.63
CA SER A 5 27.51 -22.84 -26.37
C SER A 5 28.26 -22.83 -25.04
N LYS A 6 29.29 -21.99 -24.95
CA LYS A 6 30.07 -21.82 -23.72
C LYS A 6 29.24 -21.27 -22.56
N ALA A 7 28.13 -20.57 -22.84
CA ALA A 7 27.22 -20.08 -21.80
C ALA A 7 26.37 -21.23 -21.23
N TYR A 8 25.93 -22.16 -22.08
CA TYR A 8 25.08 -23.31 -21.71
C TYR A 8 25.62 -24.10 -20.49
N ASP A 9 26.94 -24.29 -20.42
CA ASP A 9 27.59 -25.07 -19.35
C ASP A 9 27.54 -24.40 -17.97
N TYR A 10 27.20 -23.11 -17.90
CA TYR A 10 27.09 -22.33 -16.65
C TYR A 10 25.65 -22.04 -16.25
N MET A 11 24.67 -22.49 -17.04
CA MET A 11 23.25 -22.22 -16.85
C MET A 11 22.56 -23.33 -16.04
N ASN A 12 21.63 -22.96 -15.16
CA ASN A 12 20.82 -23.91 -14.40
C ASN A 12 19.48 -24.16 -15.10
N TRP A 13 19.47 -25.11 -16.05
CA TRP A 13 18.29 -25.40 -16.87
C TRP A 13 17.02 -25.74 -16.08
N ARG A 14 17.17 -26.38 -14.92
CA ARG A 14 16.03 -26.70 -14.06
C ARG A 14 15.34 -25.45 -13.51
N GLU A 15 16.11 -24.43 -13.15
CA GLU A 15 15.55 -23.16 -12.65
C GLU A 15 15.07 -22.26 -13.79
N ILE A 16 15.71 -22.37 -14.97
CA ILE A 16 15.30 -21.65 -16.18
C ILE A 16 13.90 -22.06 -16.61
N GLU A 17 13.53 -23.34 -16.51
CA GLU A 17 12.16 -23.77 -16.79
C GLU A 17 11.14 -22.95 -15.99
N GLY A 18 11.41 -22.63 -14.71
CA GLY A 18 10.50 -21.82 -13.91
C GLY A 18 10.39 -20.35 -14.34
N ILE A 19 11.45 -19.81 -14.96
CA ILE A 19 11.41 -18.49 -15.62
C ILE A 19 10.52 -18.58 -16.88
N LEU A 20 10.71 -19.61 -17.69
CA LEU A 20 9.96 -19.80 -18.95
C LEU A 20 8.47 -20.02 -18.70
N TYR A 21 8.11 -20.76 -17.65
CA TYR A 21 6.72 -20.97 -17.23
C TYR A 21 6.16 -19.83 -16.35
N SER A 22 7.00 -18.87 -15.97
CA SER A 22 6.63 -17.75 -15.08
C SER A 22 6.00 -18.21 -13.76
N ASP A 23 6.65 -19.16 -13.08
CA ASP A 23 6.17 -19.77 -11.83
C ASP A 23 7.20 -19.79 -10.69
N ILE A 24 8.30 -19.03 -10.83
CA ILE A 24 9.38 -18.93 -9.86
C ILE A 24 9.26 -17.68 -8.98
N ASP A 25 9.65 -17.79 -7.70
CA ASP A 25 9.67 -16.69 -6.72
C ASP A 25 11.09 -16.22 -6.35
N TYR A 26 12.12 -16.67 -7.09
CA TYR A 26 13.52 -16.30 -6.88
C TYR A 26 14.29 -16.00 -8.18
N PRO A 27 13.79 -15.07 -9.02
CA PRO A 27 14.38 -14.79 -10.33
C PRO A 27 15.83 -14.29 -10.26
N PHE A 28 16.29 -13.62 -9.17
CA PHE A 28 17.69 -13.16 -9.05
C PHE A 28 18.74 -14.29 -9.00
N ASN A 29 18.32 -15.53 -8.74
CA ASN A 29 19.21 -16.69 -8.79
C ASN A 29 19.56 -17.10 -10.23
N VAL A 30 18.70 -16.71 -11.18
CA VAL A 30 18.74 -17.12 -12.59
C VAL A 30 19.08 -15.93 -13.49
N LEU A 31 18.28 -14.86 -13.42
CA LEU A 31 18.39 -13.68 -14.27
C LEU A 31 19.47 -12.71 -13.81
N GLY A 32 19.87 -11.82 -14.72
CA GLY A 32 20.90 -10.81 -14.48
C GLY A 32 22.33 -11.34 -14.61
N PRO A 33 23.31 -10.57 -14.12
CA PRO A 33 24.72 -10.91 -14.23
C PRO A 33 25.15 -11.87 -13.11
N LYS A 34 25.97 -12.87 -13.48
CA LYS A 34 26.57 -13.84 -12.57
C LYS A 34 28.04 -14.09 -12.91
N GLU A 35 28.91 -13.96 -11.92
CA GLU A 35 30.32 -14.29 -12.09
C GLU A 35 30.52 -15.81 -12.25
N THR A 36 31.35 -16.18 -13.23
CA THR A 36 31.75 -17.57 -13.48
C THR A 36 33.26 -17.67 -13.62
N LYS A 37 33.78 -18.91 -13.62
CA LYS A 37 35.22 -19.18 -13.83
C LYS A 37 35.76 -18.70 -15.19
N LYS A 38 34.88 -18.47 -16.18
CA LYS A 38 35.26 -18.08 -17.56
C LYS A 38 34.91 -16.62 -17.89
N GLY A 39 34.29 -15.91 -16.96
CA GLY A 39 33.82 -14.53 -17.15
C GLY A 39 32.42 -14.31 -16.60
N LEU A 40 31.78 -13.23 -17.04
CA LEU A 40 30.45 -12.82 -16.61
C LEU A 40 29.38 -13.45 -17.49
N LEU A 41 28.53 -14.29 -16.90
CA LEU A 41 27.33 -14.82 -17.54
C LEU A 41 26.20 -13.80 -17.32
N ILE A 42 25.59 -13.33 -18.40
CA ILE A 42 24.39 -12.48 -18.33
C ILE A 42 23.25 -13.26 -18.94
N GLN A 43 22.16 -13.40 -18.19
CA GLN A 43 20.96 -14.12 -18.60
C GLN A 43 19.76 -13.18 -18.52
N VAL A 44 18.98 -13.09 -19.60
CA VAL A 44 17.81 -12.23 -19.66
C VAL A 44 16.63 -12.99 -20.23
N PHE A 45 15.45 -12.70 -19.71
CA PHE A 45 14.20 -13.19 -20.26
C PHE A 45 13.39 -12.00 -20.80
N ARG A 46 13.13 -12.04 -22.09
CA ARG A 46 12.45 -10.98 -22.86
C ARG A 46 11.37 -11.67 -23.68
N PRO A 47 10.17 -11.86 -23.10
CA PRO A 47 9.13 -12.67 -23.72
C PRO A 47 8.92 -12.30 -25.19
N ASP A 48 8.87 -13.31 -26.05
CA ASP A 48 8.59 -13.18 -27.50
C ASP A 48 9.65 -12.39 -28.31
N ALA A 49 10.74 -11.92 -27.70
CA ALA A 49 11.86 -11.33 -28.44
C ALA A 49 12.61 -12.41 -29.24
N VAL A 50 13.01 -12.07 -30.46
CA VAL A 50 13.71 -12.99 -31.39
C VAL A 50 15.22 -12.78 -31.45
N LYS A 51 15.70 -11.61 -31.02
CA LYS A 51 17.14 -11.33 -30.81
C LYS A 51 17.33 -10.43 -29.61
N SER A 52 18.46 -10.60 -28.94
CA SER A 52 18.86 -9.72 -27.84
C SER A 52 20.35 -9.42 -27.87
N TYR A 53 20.73 -8.23 -27.39
CA TYR A 53 22.11 -7.79 -27.27
C TYR A 53 22.35 -7.13 -25.91
N VAL A 54 23.50 -7.40 -25.31
CA VAL A 54 24.04 -6.61 -24.19
C VAL A 54 24.86 -5.46 -24.73
N ILE A 55 24.58 -4.24 -24.27
CA ILE A 55 25.32 -3.02 -24.59
C ILE A 55 26.06 -2.58 -23.33
N LEU A 56 27.37 -2.83 -23.27
CA LEU A 56 28.23 -2.40 -22.17
C LEU A 56 28.46 -0.89 -22.25
N GLU A 57 28.11 -0.13 -21.21
CA GLU A 57 28.14 1.34 -21.27
C GLU A 57 29.56 1.91 -21.32
N GLU A 58 30.48 1.35 -20.52
CA GLU A 58 31.86 1.83 -20.43
C GLU A 58 32.65 1.59 -21.73
N ASP A 59 32.56 0.38 -22.28
CA ASP A 59 33.32 0.00 -23.47
C ASP A 59 32.62 0.37 -24.78
N LYS A 60 31.32 0.71 -24.72
CA LYS A 60 30.43 0.89 -25.87
C LYS A 60 30.43 -0.31 -26.81
N VAL A 61 30.54 -1.51 -26.24
CA VAL A 61 30.55 -2.78 -26.97
C VAL A 61 29.15 -3.38 -26.95
N LYS A 62 28.67 -3.75 -28.14
CA LYS A 62 27.43 -4.50 -28.34
C LYS A 62 27.77 -5.98 -28.50
N VAL A 63 27.30 -6.81 -27.58
CA VAL A 63 27.49 -8.27 -27.56
C VAL A 63 26.17 -8.94 -27.91
N GLU A 64 26.14 -9.74 -28.97
CA GLU A 64 24.97 -10.55 -29.30
C GLU A 64 24.77 -11.67 -28.27
N MET A 65 23.55 -11.79 -27.76
CA MET A 65 23.17 -12.88 -26.87
C MET A 65 22.64 -14.04 -27.71
N GLU A 66 22.93 -15.25 -27.25
CA GLU A 66 22.41 -16.45 -27.87
C GLU A 66 20.99 -16.71 -27.38
N LEU A 67 20.08 -16.98 -28.31
CA LEU A 67 18.73 -17.46 -28.02
C LEU A 67 18.84 -18.90 -27.50
N MET A 68 18.53 -19.07 -26.22
CA MET A 68 18.63 -20.35 -25.51
C MET A 68 17.30 -21.11 -25.51
N ASP A 69 16.19 -20.37 -25.56
CA ASP A 69 14.82 -20.89 -25.67
C ASP A 69 13.97 -19.91 -26.51
N ASP A 70 13.05 -20.44 -27.33
CA ASP A 70 12.25 -19.64 -28.27
C ASP A 70 11.16 -18.80 -27.61
N ALA A 71 10.88 -19.01 -26.32
CA ALA A 71 10.06 -18.09 -25.52
C ALA A 71 10.73 -16.72 -25.26
N GLY A 72 11.97 -16.51 -25.72
CA GLY A 72 12.70 -15.25 -25.56
C GLY A 72 13.68 -15.26 -24.39
N TYR A 73 14.26 -16.42 -24.08
CA TYR A 73 15.34 -16.54 -23.09
C TYR A 73 16.70 -16.46 -23.77
N PHE A 74 17.53 -15.53 -23.33
CA PHE A 74 18.83 -15.25 -23.92
C PHE A 74 19.95 -15.33 -22.89
N ALA A 75 21.13 -15.74 -23.34
CA ALA A 75 22.33 -15.68 -22.51
C ALA A 75 23.58 -15.31 -23.32
N CYS A 76 24.54 -14.67 -22.65
CA CYS A 76 25.88 -14.46 -23.18
C CYS A 76 26.93 -14.64 -22.09
N LEU A 77 28.11 -15.12 -22.47
CA LEU A 77 29.27 -15.23 -21.58
C LEU A 77 30.35 -14.25 -22.05
N ILE A 78 30.55 -13.18 -21.30
CA ILE A 78 31.52 -12.15 -21.60
C ILE A 78 32.84 -12.52 -20.90
N PRO A 79 33.99 -12.59 -21.59
CA PRO A 79 35.28 -12.98 -21.01
C PRO A 79 35.90 -11.84 -20.17
N LYS A 80 35.12 -11.28 -19.25
CA LYS A 80 35.48 -10.24 -18.28
C LYS A 80 34.98 -10.66 -16.91
N THR A 81 35.69 -10.26 -15.86
CA THR A 81 35.34 -10.60 -14.47
C THR A 81 34.68 -9.46 -13.71
N LYS A 82 34.89 -8.20 -14.12
CA LYS A 82 34.26 -7.04 -13.48
C LYS A 82 32.92 -6.74 -14.13
N LEU A 83 31.86 -6.65 -13.34
CA LEU A 83 30.56 -6.13 -13.78
C LEU A 83 30.71 -4.67 -14.21
N GLN A 84 30.22 -4.36 -15.40
CA GLN A 84 30.02 -3.02 -15.90
C GLN A 84 28.53 -2.83 -16.13
N LYS A 85 28.03 -1.61 -15.94
CA LYS A 85 26.65 -1.27 -16.27
C LYS A 85 26.35 -1.61 -17.73
N TYR A 86 25.17 -2.16 -17.97
CA TYR A 86 24.75 -2.52 -19.31
C TYR A 86 23.29 -2.23 -19.58
N LYS A 87 22.96 -2.11 -20.86
CA LYS A 87 21.59 -2.11 -21.35
C LYS A 87 21.32 -3.33 -22.18
N VAL A 88 20.08 -3.76 -22.23
CA VAL A 88 19.61 -4.86 -23.07
C VAL A 88 18.86 -4.25 -24.25
N LEU A 89 19.28 -4.59 -25.46
CA LEU A 89 18.52 -4.31 -26.68
C LEU A 89 17.76 -5.58 -27.07
N SER A 90 16.44 -5.54 -27.03
CA SER A 90 15.56 -6.62 -27.49
C SER A 90 14.94 -6.26 -28.84
N VAL A 91 14.88 -7.25 -29.74
CA VAL A 91 14.32 -7.12 -31.09
C VAL A 91 13.20 -8.14 -31.25
N TYR A 92 12.03 -7.70 -31.69
CA TYR A 92 10.82 -8.52 -31.87
C TYR A 92 10.58 -8.88 -33.34
N GLU A 93 9.63 -9.78 -33.60
CA GLU A 93 9.32 -10.25 -34.97
C GLU A 93 8.92 -9.13 -35.94
N ASP A 94 8.20 -8.12 -35.43
CA ASP A 94 7.79 -6.93 -36.18
C ASP A 94 8.94 -5.93 -36.43
N LYS A 95 10.16 -6.27 -35.96
CA LYS A 95 11.38 -5.45 -36.01
C LYS A 95 11.36 -4.23 -35.08
N SER A 96 10.42 -4.16 -34.14
CA SER A 96 10.50 -3.20 -33.05
C SER A 96 11.74 -3.49 -32.19
N GLU A 97 12.37 -2.43 -31.70
CA GLU A 97 13.58 -2.47 -30.89
C GLU A 97 13.36 -1.71 -29.59
N TYR A 98 13.70 -2.32 -28.46
CA TYR A 98 13.60 -1.72 -27.13
C TYR A 98 14.95 -1.79 -26.44
N VAL A 99 15.39 -0.67 -25.87
CA VAL A 99 16.65 -0.57 -25.12
C VAL A 99 16.36 -0.07 -23.72
N ASP A 100 16.59 -0.92 -22.73
CA ASP A 100 16.40 -0.61 -21.32
C ASP A 100 17.53 -1.19 -20.47
N TYR A 101 17.53 -0.86 -19.18
CA TYR A 101 18.39 -1.55 -18.22
C TYR A 101 17.74 -2.88 -17.82
N ASP A 102 18.56 -3.87 -17.48
CA ASP A 102 18.08 -5.14 -16.93
C ASP A 102 17.67 -4.96 -15.46
N PRO A 103 16.39 -5.16 -15.08
CA PRO A 103 15.96 -5.05 -13.69
C PRO A 103 16.73 -6.00 -12.75
N TYR A 104 17.19 -7.15 -13.26
CA TYR A 104 17.89 -8.15 -12.47
C TYR A 104 19.40 -7.90 -12.34
N GLU A 105 19.91 -6.82 -12.93
CA GLU A 105 21.23 -6.27 -12.62
C GLU A 105 21.25 -5.65 -11.21
N PHE A 106 20.15 -5.02 -10.80
CA PHE A 106 20.05 -4.24 -9.57
C PHE A 106 19.59 -5.13 -8.40
N LYS A 107 20.56 -5.79 -7.75
CA LYS A 107 20.29 -6.59 -6.56
C LYS A 107 20.10 -5.68 -5.35
N ILE A 108 18.84 -5.35 -5.07
CA ILE A 108 18.43 -4.72 -3.82
C ILE A 108 18.23 -5.79 -2.75
N GLU A 109 18.43 -5.43 -1.48
CA GLU A 109 18.12 -6.26 -0.32
C GLU A 109 17.16 -5.47 0.58
N LEU A 110 16.30 -6.18 1.32
CA LEU A 110 15.44 -5.56 2.32
C LEU A 110 16.23 -5.42 3.63
N ASP A 111 16.04 -4.34 4.40
CA ASP A 111 16.65 -4.24 5.73
C ASP A 111 15.99 -5.27 6.67
N GLU A 112 16.76 -6.26 7.10
CA GLU A 112 16.33 -7.32 8.01
C GLU A 112 15.67 -6.80 9.29
N ARG A 113 16.05 -5.62 9.78
CA ARG A 113 15.42 -5.02 10.96
C ARG A 113 14.03 -4.50 10.67
N GLU A 114 13.81 -3.92 9.50
CA GLU A 114 12.48 -3.47 9.07
C GLU A 114 11.57 -4.66 8.79
N VAL A 115 12.10 -5.70 8.16
CA VAL A 115 11.40 -6.96 7.90
C VAL A 115 11.03 -7.66 9.21
N SER A 116 11.96 -7.77 10.15
CA SER A 116 11.69 -8.35 11.46
C SER A 116 10.63 -7.55 12.22
N SER A 117 10.69 -6.21 12.16
CA SER A 117 9.70 -5.35 12.81
C SER A 117 8.31 -5.49 12.18
N PHE A 118 8.24 -5.65 10.85
CA PHE A 118 6.98 -5.91 10.13
C PHE A 118 6.36 -7.26 10.53
N ASN A 119 7.15 -8.33 10.53
CA ASN A 119 6.71 -9.66 10.96
C ASN A 119 6.20 -9.69 12.41
N ASN A 120 6.70 -8.78 13.26
CA ASN A 120 6.28 -8.65 14.66
C ASN A 120 5.15 -7.63 14.87
N GLY A 121 4.63 -7.02 13.80
CA GLY A 121 3.51 -6.09 13.88
C GLY A 121 3.84 -4.69 14.42
N ILE A 122 5.11 -4.29 14.40
CA ILE A 122 5.61 -3.08 15.07
C ILE A 122 6.42 -2.15 14.16
N ASN A 123 6.36 -2.33 12.83
CA ASN A 123 6.93 -1.40 11.87
C ASN A 123 5.93 -0.29 11.53
N TYR A 124 5.86 0.75 12.36
CA TYR A 124 4.89 1.83 12.21
C TYR A 124 5.09 2.73 10.98
N GLU A 125 6.18 2.52 10.24
CA GLU A 125 6.54 3.20 9.00
C GLU A 125 6.66 2.18 7.85
N VAL A 126 5.98 1.03 7.95
CA VAL A 126 6.05 -0.05 6.93
C VAL A 126 5.70 0.43 5.52
N TYR A 127 4.94 1.52 5.38
CA TYR A 127 4.66 2.16 4.11
C TYR A 127 5.92 2.72 3.41
N ASN A 128 7.06 2.88 4.10
CA ASN A 128 8.35 3.18 3.48
C ASN A 128 9.05 1.91 2.94
N LEU A 129 8.69 0.74 3.47
CA LEU A 129 9.22 -0.56 3.02
C LEU A 129 8.37 -1.13 1.88
N LEU A 130 7.05 -1.20 2.05
CA LEU A 130 6.07 -1.77 1.12
C LEU A 130 5.49 -0.67 0.22
N GLY A 131 4.96 -1.06 -0.95
CA GLY A 131 4.43 -0.14 -1.95
C GLY A 131 5.40 0.11 -3.10
N ALA A 132 5.21 1.23 -3.82
CA ALA A 132 6.06 1.68 -4.92
C ALA A 132 6.78 2.98 -4.57
N HIS A 133 8.11 2.93 -4.53
CA HIS A 133 8.97 4.02 -4.08
C HIS A 133 9.92 4.44 -5.19
N PRO A 134 9.79 5.67 -5.75
CA PRO A 134 10.79 6.23 -6.63
C PRO A 134 12.17 6.22 -5.96
N ASP A 135 13.16 5.62 -6.61
CA ASP A 135 14.47 5.35 -6.01
C ASP A 135 15.61 5.44 -7.04
N GLU A 136 16.85 5.45 -6.55
CA GLU A 136 18.06 5.45 -7.37
C GLU A 136 19.04 4.38 -6.88
N VAL A 137 19.14 3.28 -7.64
CA VAL A 137 20.05 2.15 -7.33
C VAL A 137 21.23 2.21 -8.27
N ASP A 138 22.44 2.18 -7.70
CA ASP A 138 23.71 2.29 -8.42
C ASP A 138 23.79 3.50 -9.36
N GLY A 139 23.06 4.58 -9.12
CA GLY A 139 23.03 5.76 -9.98
C GLY A 139 22.10 5.65 -11.19
N VAL A 140 21.16 4.70 -11.18
CA VAL A 140 20.08 4.58 -12.17
C VAL A 140 18.76 4.82 -11.47
N LYS A 141 17.96 5.75 -12.00
CA LYS A 141 16.63 6.06 -11.47
C LYS A 141 15.61 5.01 -11.88
N GLY A 142 14.71 4.68 -10.98
CA GLY A 142 13.63 3.75 -11.20
C GLY A 142 12.66 3.78 -10.04
N THR A 143 11.96 2.67 -9.84
CA THR A 143 11.03 2.50 -8.72
C THR A 143 11.27 1.15 -8.06
N ARG A 144 11.39 1.14 -6.73
CA ARG A 144 11.40 -0.06 -5.90
C ARG A 144 9.97 -0.44 -5.58
N PHE A 145 9.60 -1.66 -5.91
CA PHE A 145 8.31 -2.25 -5.58
C PHE A 145 8.49 -3.30 -4.50
N ALA A 146 7.59 -3.32 -3.51
CA ALA A 146 7.53 -4.38 -2.53
C ALA A 146 6.09 -4.67 -2.08
N VAL A 147 5.71 -5.94 -1.97
CA VAL A 147 4.36 -6.36 -1.60
C VAL A 147 4.37 -7.64 -0.77
N TRP A 148 3.54 -7.69 0.25
CA TRP A 148 3.40 -8.87 1.11
C TRP A 148 2.42 -9.87 0.52
N ALA A 149 2.90 -11.07 0.17
CA ALA A 149 2.10 -12.13 -0.44
C ALA A 149 2.67 -13.52 -0.13
N PRO A 150 2.78 -13.92 1.15
CA PRO A 150 3.55 -15.08 1.60
C PRO A 150 3.14 -16.40 0.94
N PHE A 151 1.88 -16.57 0.55
CA PHE A 151 1.37 -17.80 -0.05
C PHE A 151 1.31 -17.77 -1.58
N ALA A 152 1.67 -16.65 -2.21
CA ALA A 152 1.77 -16.57 -3.67
C ALA A 152 2.91 -17.48 -4.18
N MET A 153 2.68 -18.12 -5.33
CA MET A 153 3.73 -18.85 -6.05
C MET A 153 4.68 -17.91 -6.77
N ARG A 154 4.16 -16.79 -7.27
CA ARG A 154 4.93 -15.72 -7.92
C ARG A 154 4.15 -14.42 -7.79
N VAL A 155 4.88 -13.32 -7.66
CA VAL A 155 4.35 -11.98 -7.92
C VAL A 155 5.18 -11.31 -9.02
N SER A 156 4.54 -10.53 -9.87
CA SER A 156 5.20 -9.69 -10.86
C SER A 156 4.61 -8.30 -10.89
N VAL A 157 5.42 -7.30 -11.22
CA VAL A 157 4.92 -5.94 -11.44
C VAL A 157 4.50 -5.83 -12.91
N VAL A 158 3.28 -5.36 -13.15
CA VAL A 158 2.76 -5.15 -14.50
C VAL A 158 2.24 -3.73 -14.65
N GLY A 159 2.40 -3.16 -15.83
CA GLY A 159 1.97 -1.80 -16.13
C GLY A 159 2.25 -1.45 -17.59
N ASP A 160 2.05 -0.18 -17.93
CA ASP A 160 2.26 0.28 -19.32
C ASP A 160 3.71 0.06 -19.79
N PHE A 161 4.68 0.16 -18.88
CA PHE A 161 6.10 -0.01 -19.15
C PHE A 161 6.52 -1.45 -19.52
N ASN A 162 5.64 -2.44 -19.35
CA ASN A 162 5.86 -3.82 -19.82
C ASN A 162 4.66 -4.42 -20.53
N ASN A 163 3.78 -3.59 -21.09
CA ASN A 163 2.57 -4.01 -21.80
C ASN A 163 1.68 -4.95 -20.97
N TRP A 164 1.67 -4.76 -19.66
CA TRP A 164 0.90 -5.58 -18.72
C TRP A 164 1.25 -7.08 -18.72
N ASP A 165 2.47 -7.44 -19.17
CA ASP A 165 2.94 -8.84 -19.23
C ASP A 165 3.74 -9.23 -17.99
N GLY A 166 3.13 -10.02 -17.10
CA GLY A 166 3.76 -10.47 -15.85
C GLY A 166 4.93 -11.43 -16.02
N ARG A 167 5.21 -11.93 -17.23
CA ARG A 167 6.43 -12.70 -17.52
C ARG A 167 7.69 -11.82 -17.47
N SER A 168 7.55 -10.51 -17.65
CA SER A 168 8.69 -9.60 -17.84
C SER A 168 9.37 -9.15 -16.53
N HIS A 169 8.59 -8.91 -15.47
CA HIS A 169 9.09 -8.30 -14.22
C HIS A 169 8.68 -9.12 -12.98
N MET A 170 9.19 -10.35 -12.92
CA MET A 170 9.04 -11.26 -11.78
C MET A 170 9.81 -10.76 -10.57
N MET A 171 9.17 -10.81 -9.40
CA MET A 171 9.71 -10.28 -8.16
C MET A 171 10.45 -11.37 -7.36
N GLN A 172 11.45 -10.96 -6.60
CA GLN A 172 12.16 -11.82 -5.66
C GLN A 172 11.39 -11.91 -4.34
N LYS A 173 11.18 -13.13 -3.84
CA LYS A 173 10.61 -13.36 -2.52
C LYS A 173 11.69 -13.34 -1.44
N HIS A 174 11.39 -12.62 -0.37
CA HIS A 174 12.07 -12.72 0.91
C HIS A 174 11.40 -13.81 1.75
N TYR A 175 12.06 -14.96 1.93
CA TYR A 175 11.42 -16.16 2.47
C TYR A 175 10.96 -16.04 3.92
N ASP A 176 11.66 -15.28 4.75
CA ASP A 176 11.33 -15.16 6.18
C ASP A 176 10.12 -14.22 6.44
N SER A 177 9.68 -13.46 5.44
CA SER A 177 8.54 -12.53 5.56
C SER A 177 7.44 -12.74 4.53
N GLY A 178 7.75 -13.39 3.41
CA GLY A 178 6.84 -13.50 2.27
C GLY A 178 6.65 -12.19 1.50
N ILE A 179 7.52 -11.20 1.71
CA ILE A 179 7.56 -9.97 0.91
C ILE A 179 8.20 -10.28 -0.44
N PHE A 180 7.51 -9.93 -1.53
CA PHE A 180 8.07 -9.90 -2.88
C PHE A 180 8.59 -8.50 -3.17
N TYR A 181 9.77 -8.38 -3.77
CA TYR A 181 10.39 -7.10 -4.09
C TYR A 181 11.14 -7.11 -5.43
N LEU A 182 11.22 -5.95 -6.08
CA LEU A 182 11.99 -5.72 -7.31
C LEU A 182 12.26 -4.22 -7.50
N PHE A 183 13.44 -3.85 -7.96
CA PHE A 183 13.71 -2.52 -8.50
C PHE A 183 13.57 -2.54 -10.02
N ILE A 184 12.75 -1.65 -10.58
CA ILE A 184 12.56 -1.54 -12.03
C ILE A 184 13.14 -0.19 -12.51
N PRO A 185 14.26 -0.21 -13.25
CA PRO A 185 14.87 1.00 -13.77
C PRO A 185 13.96 1.69 -14.80
N GLY A 186 13.93 3.01 -14.79
CA GLY A 186 13.17 3.83 -15.74
C GLY A 186 11.69 4.04 -15.39
N VAL A 187 11.12 3.24 -14.47
CA VAL A 187 9.76 3.47 -13.95
C VAL A 187 9.78 4.69 -13.02
N LYS A 188 8.82 5.59 -13.21
CA LYS A 188 8.80 6.95 -12.62
C LYS A 188 7.43 7.30 -12.04
N PRO A 189 7.34 8.36 -11.21
CA PRO A 189 6.05 8.90 -10.78
C PRO A 189 5.11 9.19 -11.95
N GLY A 190 3.86 8.79 -11.82
CA GLY A 190 2.82 8.84 -12.84
C GLY A 190 2.67 7.56 -13.66
N ASP A 191 3.61 6.62 -13.60
CA ASP A 191 3.45 5.33 -14.27
C ASP A 191 2.41 4.46 -13.55
N ILE A 192 1.57 3.81 -14.35
CA ILE A 192 0.44 2.99 -13.89
C ILE A 192 0.90 1.54 -13.72
N TYR A 193 0.54 0.90 -12.60
CA TYR A 193 0.93 -0.47 -12.32
C TYR A 193 -0.09 -1.25 -11.48
N LYS A 194 0.06 -2.59 -11.51
CA LYS A 194 -0.54 -3.55 -10.59
C LYS A 194 0.46 -4.64 -10.26
N PHE A 195 0.13 -5.44 -9.25
CA PHE A 195 0.78 -6.73 -9.04
C PHE A 195 -0.01 -7.83 -9.74
N GLU A 196 0.66 -8.61 -10.59
CA GLU A 196 0.13 -9.87 -11.08
C GLU A 196 0.54 -10.98 -10.11
N VAL A 197 -0.44 -11.57 -9.44
CA VAL A 197 -0.25 -12.58 -8.38
C VAL A 197 -0.66 -13.94 -8.90
N LEU A 198 0.31 -14.86 -9.01
CA LEU A 198 0.05 -16.26 -9.36
C LEU A 198 -0.23 -17.07 -8.10
N LYS A 199 -1.44 -17.62 -8.06
CA LYS A 199 -1.93 -18.49 -6.98
C LYS A 199 -1.76 -19.95 -7.39
N LYS A 200 -1.61 -20.84 -6.41
CA LYS A 200 -1.48 -22.29 -6.68
C LYS A 200 -2.74 -22.86 -7.34
N GLY A 201 -2.57 -23.42 -8.53
CA GLY A 201 -3.65 -24.11 -9.28
C GLY A 201 -4.65 -23.17 -9.97
N ASN A 202 -4.37 -21.87 -10.02
CA ASN A 202 -5.25 -20.85 -10.61
C ASN A 202 -4.50 -20.02 -11.66
N ASN A 203 -5.25 -19.24 -12.43
CA ASN A 203 -4.68 -18.20 -13.30
C ASN A 203 -4.15 -17.03 -12.45
N PRO A 204 -3.15 -16.28 -12.96
CA PRO A 204 -2.74 -15.03 -12.33
C PRO A 204 -3.90 -14.05 -12.20
N ILE A 205 -3.91 -13.27 -11.13
CA ILE A 205 -4.91 -12.22 -10.87
C ILE A 205 -4.17 -10.90 -10.69
N LEU A 206 -4.75 -9.83 -11.24
CA LEU A 206 -4.25 -8.47 -11.05
C LEU A 206 -4.78 -7.89 -9.74
N LYS A 207 -3.87 -7.35 -8.94
CA LYS A 207 -4.13 -6.70 -7.65
C LYS A 207 -3.62 -5.27 -7.66
N SER A 208 -4.43 -4.35 -7.18
CA SER A 208 -3.96 -3.02 -6.79
C SER A 208 -2.98 -3.16 -5.63
N ASP A 209 -2.07 -2.20 -5.50
CA ASP A 209 -1.11 -2.16 -4.40
C ASP A 209 -1.82 -1.78 -3.08
N PRO A 210 -1.82 -2.65 -2.06
CA PRO A 210 -2.39 -2.31 -0.75
C PRO A 210 -1.73 -1.07 -0.11
N TYR A 211 -0.47 -0.82 -0.45
CA TYR A 211 0.35 0.30 0.03
C TYR A 211 0.57 1.38 -1.06
N GLY A 212 -0.20 1.35 -2.14
CA GLY A 212 -0.12 2.36 -3.19
C GLY A 212 -0.52 3.74 -2.67
N PHE A 213 0.28 4.76 -2.99
CA PHE A 213 0.03 6.15 -2.58
C PHE A 213 -0.91 6.92 -3.51
N GLU A 214 -1.19 6.37 -4.69
CA GLU A 214 -2.11 6.96 -5.66
C GLU A 214 -2.78 5.85 -6.47
N SER A 215 -4.00 6.12 -6.95
CA SER A 215 -4.77 5.19 -7.78
C SER A 215 -5.36 5.91 -8.99
N GLU A 216 -5.72 5.14 -10.01
CA GLU A 216 -6.55 5.61 -11.11
C GLU A 216 -7.94 6.05 -10.61
N LEU A 217 -8.61 6.88 -11.41
CA LEU A 217 -9.98 7.27 -11.11
C LEU A 217 -10.92 6.09 -11.36
N ARG A 218 -11.70 5.71 -10.36
CA ARG A 218 -12.74 4.67 -10.50
C ARG A 218 -13.64 4.89 -11.74
N PRO A 219 -14.00 3.84 -12.49
CA PRO A 219 -13.93 2.41 -12.11
C PRO A 219 -12.59 1.72 -12.39
N ASP A 220 -11.62 2.45 -12.95
CA ASP A 220 -10.26 1.94 -13.07
C ASP A 220 -9.65 1.74 -11.68
N ASN A 221 -8.64 0.87 -11.59
CA ASN A 221 -8.19 0.34 -10.30
C ASN A 221 -6.70 0.00 -10.28
N ALA A 222 -5.90 0.48 -11.24
CA ALA A 222 -4.46 0.38 -11.06
C ALA A 222 -3.97 1.37 -10.01
N SER A 223 -2.83 1.04 -9.43
CA SER A 223 -2.05 1.95 -8.61
C SER A 223 -1.19 2.82 -9.52
N ILE A 224 -0.84 4.01 -9.05
CA ILE A 224 0.03 4.95 -9.75
C ILE A 224 1.26 5.16 -8.87
N VAL A 225 2.46 5.06 -9.46
CA VAL A 225 3.69 5.39 -8.74
C VAL A 225 3.63 6.87 -8.37
N SER A 226 3.77 7.21 -7.10
CA SER A 226 3.67 8.60 -6.61
C SER A 226 4.87 8.96 -5.74
N ASP A 227 5.30 10.22 -5.83
CA ASP A 227 6.38 10.77 -5.00
C ASP A 227 5.80 11.81 -4.05
N ILE A 228 5.42 11.34 -2.87
CA ILE A 228 4.69 12.12 -1.86
C ILE A 228 5.60 13.05 -1.04
N ASP A 229 6.93 12.92 -1.16
CA ASP A 229 7.90 13.71 -0.39
C ASP A 229 8.19 15.10 -1.00
N ARG A 230 7.59 15.40 -2.16
CA ARG A 230 7.87 16.66 -2.89
C ARG A 230 7.11 17.87 -2.37
N PHE A 231 6.01 17.66 -1.66
CA PHE A 231 5.17 18.75 -1.21
C PHE A 231 5.86 19.56 -0.10
N LYS A 232 5.74 20.90 -0.18
CA LYS A 232 6.36 21.82 0.78
C LYS A 232 5.32 22.38 1.74
N TRP A 233 5.22 21.77 2.91
CA TRP A 233 4.36 22.22 4.00
C TRP A 233 4.74 23.61 4.53
N THR A 234 3.74 24.37 4.94
CA THR A 234 3.87 25.72 5.52
C THR A 234 3.16 25.87 6.87
N ASP A 235 2.48 24.81 7.32
CA ASP A 235 1.64 24.73 8.51
C ASP A 235 2.41 24.50 9.82
N SER A 236 3.74 24.59 9.82
CA SER A 236 4.57 24.34 11.02
C SER A 236 4.16 25.16 12.26
N LYS A 237 3.52 26.32 12.08
CA LYS A 237 2.95 27.13 13.17
C LYS A 237 1.74 26.44 13.81
N TRP A 238 0.87 25.83 13.00
CA TRP A 238 -0.30 25.05 13.45
C TRP A 238 0.15 23.83 14.25
N ILE A 239 1.01 22.98 13.68
CA ILE A 239 1.52 21.76 14.32
C ILE A 239 2.14 22.06 15.69
N LYS A 240 3.04 23.06 15.76
CA LYS A 240 3.65 23.47 17.05
C LYS A 240 2.62 24.01 18.05
N ALA A 241 1.57 24.68 17.59
CA ALA A 241 0.51 25.17 18.46
C ALA A 241 -0.38 24.04 18.99
N ARG A 242 -0.62 23.00 18.19
CA ARG A 242 -1.29 21.74 18.58
C ARG A 242 -0.48 21.01 19.65
N GLU A 243 0.79 20.74 19.40
CA GLU A 243 1.69 20.07 20.36
C GLU A 243 1.84 20.86 21.68
N LYS A 244 2.02 22.18 21.59
CA LYS A 244 2.11 23.03 22.78
C LYS A 244 0.81 23.03 23.58
N ALA A 245 -0.34 22.94 22.92
CA ALA A 245 -1.62 22.82 23.61
C ALA A 245 -1.72 21.47 24.33
N TYR A 246 -1.36 20.38 23.66
CA TYR A 246 -1.27 19.06 24.26
C TYR A 246 -0.40 19.07 25.53
N ASP A 247 0.83 19.59 25.45
CA ASP A 247 1.74 19.66 26.60
C ASP A 247 1.18 20.56 27.73
N LYS A 248 0.56 21.70 27.39
CA LYS A 248 -0.02 22.63 28.36
C LYS A 248 -1.18 22.02 29.14
N TYR A 249 -2.02 21.26 28.46
CA TYR A 249 -3.23 20.65 29.03
C TYR A 249 -3.04 19.18 29.39
N LYS A 250 -1.79 18.68 29.34
CA LYS A 250 -1.42 17.29 29.66
C LYS A 250 -2.23 16.26 28.88
N GLY A 251 -2.48 16.54 27.61
CA GLY A 251 -3.25 15.67 26.72
C GLY A 251 -4.77 15.82 26.82
N ASP A 252 -5.30 16.70 27.67
CA ASP A 252 -6.74 16.93 27.73
C ASP A 252 -7.26 17.63 26.46
N ALA A 253 -7.85 16.84 25.56
CA ALA A 253 -8.45 17.30 24.31
C ALA A 253 -9.66 18.22 24.54
N LEU A 254 -10.34 18.15 25.69
CA LEU A 254 -11.48 19.01 26.05
C LEU A 254 -11.08 20.41 26.49
N ALA A 255 -9.78 20.67 26.68
CA ALA A 255 -9.29 21.96 27.16
C ALA A 255 -9.41 23.11 26.13
N LYS A 256 -9.88 22.82 24.91
CA LYS A 256 -10.14 23.77 23.83
C LYS A 256 -11.51 23.54 23.19
N PRO A 257 -12.10 24.57 22.56
CA PRO A 257 -13.37 24.42 21.84
C PRO A 257 -13.22 23.53 20.61
N ILE A 258 -14.04 22.48 20.55
CA ILE A 258 -14.17 21.59 19.40
C ILE A 258 -15.60 21.73 18.88
N CYS A 259 -15.74 22.31 17.69
CA CYS A 259 -17.00 22.43 16.98
C CYS A 259 -16.74 21.98 15.54
N ILE A 260 -17.32 20.84 15.17
CA ILE A 260 -16.98 20.09 13.97
C ILE A 260 -18.07 20.31 12.91
N TYR A 261 -17.65 20.58 11.67
CA TYR A 261 -18.50 20.52 10.49
C TYR A 261 -18.15 19.25 9.70
N GLU A 262 -19.03 18.26 9.72
CA GLU A 262 -18.88 17.01 8.97
C GLU A 262 -19.16 17.24 7.48
N VAL A 263 -18.30 16.72 6.59
CA VAL A 263 -18.33 16.99 5.15
C VAL A 263 -18.07 15.73 4.33
N HIS A 264 -18.99 15.45 3.41
CA HIS A 264 -18.72 14.57 2.26
C HIS A 264 -18.23 15.41 1.07
N LEU A 265 -16.94 15.35 0.75
CA LEU A 265 -16.34 16.21 -0.29
C LEU A 265 -17.01 16.06 -1.66
N GLY A 266 -17.43 14.85 -2.04
CA GLY A 266 -18.04 14.59 -3.34
C GLY A 266 -19.46 15.12 -3.53
N SER A 267 -20.10 15.61 -2.46
CA SER A 267 -21.47 16.13 -2.51
C SER A 267 -21.65 17.50 -1.85
N TRP A 268 -20.64 17.99 -1.11
CA TRP A 268 -20.68 19.33 -0.51
C TRP A 268 -20.86 20.43 -1.57
N ARG A 269 -20.06 20.36 -2.64
CA ARG A 269 -20.16 21.26 -3.78
C ARG A 269 -19.60 20.61 -5.03
N LYS A 270 -20.28 20.85 -6.15
CA LYS A 270 -19.89 20.40 -7.48
C LYS A 270 -19.76 21.59 -8.43
N THR A 271 -19.18 21.35 -9.60
CA THR A 271 -19.19 22.31 -10.70
C THR A 271 -20.61 22.52 -11.24
N GLU A 272 -20.80 23.51 -12.12
CA GLU A 272 -22.08 23.73 -12.81
C GLU A 272 -22.48 22.53 -13.69
N ASP A 273 -21.50 21.72 -14.11
CA ASP A 273 -21.68 20.51 -14.93
C ASP A 273 -21.83 19.23 -14.08
N ASP A 274 -22.07 19.35 -12.77
CA ASP A 274 -22.22 18.23 -11.80
C ASP A 274 -20.96 17.34 -11.63
N GLU A 275 -19.79 17.90 -11.95
CA GLU A 275 -18.48 17.25 -11.76
C GLU A 275 -17.91 17.52 -10.35
N PHE A 276 -17.04 16.63 -9.89
CA PHE A 276 -16.32 16.83 -8.64
C PHE A 276 -15.33 18.00 -8.75
N LEU A 277 -15.16 18.72 -7.65
CA LEU A 277 -14.12 19.74 -7.52
C LEU A 277 -12.79 19.09 -7.11
N ASN A 278 -11.68 19.70 -7.55
CA ASN A 278 -10.36 19.31 -7.07
C ASN A 278 -10.15 19.80 -5.61
N TYR A 279 -9.37 19.08 -4.80
CA TYR A 279 -9.00 19.46 -3.43
C TYR A 279 -8.51 20.91 -3.33
N ARG A 280 -7.75 21.41 -4.33
CA ARG A 280 -7.27 22.80 -4.39
C ARG A 280 -8.38 23.83 -4.56
N ASP A 281 -9.44 23.48 -5.28
CA ASP A 281 -10.59 24.35 -5.49
C ASP A 281 -11.53 24.30 -4.28
N ILE A 282 -11.66 23.14 -3.65
CA ILE A 282 -12.49 22.96 -2.44
C ILE A 282 -11.90 23.74 -1.27
N ALA A 283 -10.59 23.68 -1.05
CA ALA A 283 -9.94 24.21 0.15
C ALA A 283 -10.29 25.67 0.48
N PRO A 284 -10.14 26.66 -0.42
CA PRO A 284 -10.50 28.05 -0.12
C PRO A 284 -12.00 28.23 0.11
N LEU A 285 -12.84 27.56 -0.68
CA LEU A 285 -14.30 27.70 -0.58
C LEU A 285 -14.83 27.15 0.75
N LEU A 286 -14.34 25.97 1.15
CA LEU A 286 -14.75 25.32 2.38
C LEU A 286 -14.20 26.07 3.60
N ALA A 287 -12.94 26.51 3.58
CA ALA A 287 -12.37 27.27 4.68
C ALA A 287 -13.12 28.59 4.94
N ASP A 288 -13.48 29.33 3.89
CA ASP A 288 -14.24 30.57 4.04
C ASP A 288 -15.62 30.32 4.66
N TYR A 289 -16.31 29.25 4.22
CA TYR A 289 -17.58 28.84 4.80
C TYR A 289 -17.44 28.42 6.28
N VAL A 290 -16.46 27.58 6.60
CA VAL A 290 -16.20 27.07 7.95
C VAL A 290 -15.89 28.22 8.93
N LYS A 291 -15.08 29.19 8.50
CA LYS A 291 -14.76 30.40 9.29
C LYS A 291 -15.98 31.31 9.49
N ASP A 292 -16.75 31.56 8.42
CA ASP A 292 -17.96 32.40 8.50
C ASP A 292 -18.97 31.81 9.50
N MET A 293 -19.11 30.48 9.49
CA MET A 293 -19.99 29.75 10.40
C MET A 293 -19.40 29.55 11.82
N GLY A 294 -18.10 29.75 12.00
CA GLY A 294 -17.44 29.70 13.31
C GLY A 294 -17.06 28.32 13.83
N TYR A 295 -16.95 27.32 12.95
CA TYR A 295 -16.45 25.98 13.31
C TYR A 295 -14.93 26.01 13.56
N THR A 296 -14.44 25.06 14.37
CA THR A 296 -13.00 24.94 14.67
C THR A 296 -12.33 23.81 13.89
N HIS A 297 -13.11 22.79 13.51
CA HIS A 297 -12.64 21.64 12.75
C HIS A 297 -13.62 21.29 11.63
N ILE A 298 -13.10 20.64 10.61
CA ILE A 298 -13.91 19.82 9.70
C ILE A 298 -13.65 18.35 9.99
N GLU A 299 -14.66 17.51 9.80
CA GLU A 299 -14.52 16.05 9.76
C GLU A 299 -14.88 15.58 8.37
N LEU A 300 -13.94 14.95 7.69
CA LEU A 300 -14.15 14.43 6.35
C LEU A 300 -14.62 12.99 6.46
N MET A 301 -15.75 12.68 5.80
CA MET A 301 -16.08 11.30 5.46
C MET A 301 -14.91 10.64 4.70
N PRO A 302 -14.80 9.29 4.69
CA PRO A 302 -13.55 8.63 4.32
C PRO A 302 -12.99 9.09 2.97
N ILE A 303 -11.76 9.60 3.01
CA ILE A 303 -11.05 10.10 1.83
C ILE A 303 -10.15 9.05 1.18
N MET A 304 -9.97 7.89 1.82
CA MET A 304 -9.17 6.80 1.27
C MET A 304 -9.82 6.26 -0.01
N GLU A 305 -9.02 5.72 -0.95
CA GLU A 305 -9.54 5.31 -2.24
C GLU A 305 -10.57 4.16 -2.10
N HIS A 306 -11.72 4.34 -2.75
CA HIS A 306 -12.88 3.46 -2.66
C HIS A 306 -13.59 3.39 -4.02
N PRO A 307 -14.14 2.24 -4.43
CA PRO A 307 -14.64 2.08 -5.80
C PRO A 307 -16.05 2.57 -6.05
N LEU A 308 -16.85 2.75 -5.01
CA LEU A 308 -18.28 3.02 -5.11
C LEU A 308 -18.63 4.32 -4.39
N ASP A 309 -19.16 5.32 -5.09
CA ASP A 309 -19.56 6.59 -4.46
C ASP A 309 -20.67 6.40 -3.42
N GLN A 310 -21.59 5.48 -3.66
CA GLN A 310 -22.70 5.20 -2.77
C GLN A 310 -22.28 4.54 -1.45
N SER A 311 -21.03 4.09 -1.32
CA SER A 311 -20.49 3.68 -0.01
C SER A 311 -20.11 4.87 0.87
N TRP A 312 -20.11 6.10 0.30
CA TRP A 312 -19.66 7.34 0.93
C TRP A 312 -18.22 7.29 1.44
N GLY A 313 -17.43 6.32 0.94
CA GLY A 313 -16.06 6.08 1.37
C GLY A 313 -15.90 4.89 2.33
N TYR A 314 -16.96 4.37 2.94
CA TYR A 314 -16.86 3.29 3.96
C TYR A 314 -16.54 1.90 3.39
N GLN A 315 -16.33 1.76 2.08
CA GLN A 315 -15.84 0.52 1.46
C GLN A 315 -14.50 0.79 0.76
N VAL A 316 -13.44 0.89 1.57
CA VAL A 316 -12.11 1.29 1.12
C VAL A 316 -11.36 0.14 0.45
N THR A 317 -10.68 0.42 -0.65
CA THR A 317 -9.77 -0.53 -1.33
C THR A 317 -8.32 -0.04 -1.41
N GLY A 318 -8.07 1.27 -1.33
CA GLY A 318 -6.72 1.87 -1.31
C GLY A 318 -6.51 2.71 -0.05
N TYR A 319 -6.01 2.07 1.01
CA TYR A 319 -5.90 2.69 2.34
C TYR A 319 -4.87 3.80 2.42
N TYR A 320 -3.80 3.72 1.62
CA TYR A 320 -2.67 4.65 1.64
C TYR A 320 -2.74 5.75 0.58
N ALA A 321 -3.86 5.85 -0.15
CA ALA A 321 -4.07 6.85 -1.19
C ALA A 321 -5.32 7.68 -0.89
N PRO A 322 -5.25 9.03 -0.95
CA PRO A 322 -6.45 9.85 -1.00
C PRO A 322 -7.13 9.61 -2.34
N THR A 323 -8.46 9.61 -2.36
CA THR A 323 -9.23 9.24 -3.56
C THR A 323 -8.93 10.19 -4.71
N LYS A 324 -8.73 9.59 -5.89
CA LYS A 324 -8.40 10.30 -7.14
C LYS A 324 -9.53 11.22 -7.62
N ARG A 325 -10.76 11.02 -7.13
CA ARG A 325 -11.96 11.81 -7.47
C ARG A 325 -11.75 13.31 -7.36
N TYR A 326 -10.96 13.75 -6.38
CA TYR A 326 -10.75 15.16 -6.10
C TYR A 326 -9.31 15.61 -6.42
N GLY A 327 -8.50 14.79 -7.11
CA GLY A 327 -7.15 15.16 -7.53
C GLY A 327 -6.06 14.22 -7.06
N THR A 328 -4.83 14.73 -7.03
CA THR A 328 -3.63 13.99 -6.66
C THR A 328 -3.38 13.99 -5.14
N PRO A 329 -2.51 13.11 -4.62
CA PRO A 329 -1.95 13.22 -3.28
C PRO A 329 -1.45 14.62 -2.92
N GLU A 330 -0.74 15.28 -3.84
CA GLU A 330 -0.23 16.64 -3.63
C GLU A 330 -1.37 17.67 -3.49
N ASP A 331 -2.47 17.49 -4.21
CA ASP A 331 -3.65 18.35 -4.10
C ASP A 331 -4.32 18.18 -2.73
N PHE A 332 -4.35 16.96 -2.19
CA PHE A 332 -4.85 16.72 -0.84
C PHE A 332 -3.92 17.30 0.24
N MET A 333 -2.59 17.17 0.09
CA MET A 333 -1.64 17.86 0.97
C MET A 333 -1.82 19.38 0.94
N TYR A 334 -2.10 19.95 -0.24
CA TYR A 334 -2.46 21.37 -0.36
C TYR A 334 -3.72 21.71 0.44
N PHE A 335 -4.77 20.90 0.35
CA PHE A 335 -6.01 21.10 1.11
C PHE A 335 -5.74 21.10 2.62
N MET A 336 -5.02 20.11 3.14
CA MET A 336 -4.66 20.02 4.56
C MET A 336 -3.84 21.24 5.01
N ASN A 337 -2.79 21.58 4.25
CA ASN A 337 -1.93 22.74 4.53
C ASN A 337 -2.71 24.06 4.50
N TYR A 338 -3.69 24.19 3.59
CA TYR A 338 -4.54 25.37 3.49
C TYR A 338 -5.45 25.49 4.71
N MET A 339 -6.13 24.41 5.13
CA MET A 339 -6.98 24.40 6.33
C MET A 339 -6.20 24.82 7.58
N HIS A 340 -5.00 24.26 7.78
CA HIS A 340 -4.14 24.61 8.91
C HIS A 340 -3.70 26.07 8.90
N ASN A 341 -3.39 26.63 7.72
CA ASN A 341 -3.04 28.05 7.58
C ASN A 341 -4.21 28.98 7.91
N GLU A 342 -5.44 28.54 7.64
CA GLU A 342 -6.68 29.22 8.01
C GLU A 342 -7.12 28.94 9.46
N GLY A 343 -6.35 28.13 10.21
CA GLY A 343 -6.61 27.83 11.61
C GLY A 343 -7.74 26.83 11.85
N ILE A 344 -8.02 25.98 10.85
CA ILE A 344 -9.05 24.94 10.88
C ILE A 344 -8.34 23.59 11.04
N GLY A 345 -8.75 22.79 12.03
CA GLY A 345 -8.25 21.42 12.16
C GLY A 345 -9.01 20.44 11.27
N VAL A 346 -8.35 19.38 10.84
CA VAL A 346 -8.95 18.37 9.94
C VAL A 346 -8.96 17.00 10.58
N ILE A 347 -10.15 16.43 10.74
CA ILE A 347 -10.40 15.08 11.23
C ILE A 347 -10.76 14.20 10.03
N LEU A 348 -10.25 12.97 9.99
CA LEU A 348 -10.58 12.01 8.94
C LEU A 348 -11.36 10.83 9.52
N ASP A 349 -12.47 10.48 8.87
CA ASP A 349 -13.09 9.18 9.05
C ASP A 349 -12.16 8.10 8.49
N TRP A 350 -11.90 7.10 9.32
CA TRP A 350 -11.02 5.98 9.02
C TRP A 350 -11.76 4.67 9.26
N VAL A 351 -11.55 3.71 8.35
CA VAL A 351 -12.42 2.54 8.20
C VAL A 351 -11.63 1.24 8.43
N PRO A 352 -11.21 0.93 9.68
CA PRO A 352 -10.46 -0.29 9.96
C PRO A 352 -11.36 -1.50 10.22
N ALA A 353 -12.68 -1.33 10.24
CA ALA A 353 -13.62 -2.38 10.64
C ALA A 353 -13.76 -3.50 9.60
N HIS A 354 -13.70 -3.14 8.31
CA HIS A 354 -13.94 -4.06 7.20
C HIS A 354 -13.43 -3.52 5.86
N PHE A 355 -13.41 -4.37 4.84
CA PHE A 355 -13.10 -4.02 3.45
C PHE A 355 -13.96 -4.83 2.46
N PRO A 356 -14.20 -4.34 1.23
CA PRO A 356 -15.09 -5.03 0.29
C PRO A 356 -14.41 -6.22 -0.42
N ARG A 357 -15.22 -7.01 -1.14
CA ARG A 357 -14.79 -8.26 -1.82
C ARG A 357 -14.25 -8.05 -3.24
N ASP A 358 -14.00 -6.80 -3.63
CA ASP A 358 -13.48 -6.47 -4.95
C ASP A 358 -12.20 -7.27 -5.25
N SER A 359 -12.20 -7.98 -6.38
CA SER A 359 -11.16 -8.97 -6.69
C SER A 359 -9.79 -8.36 -6.92
N TYR A 360 -9.71 -7.08 -7.31
CA TYR A 360 -8.46 -6.33 -7.44
C TYR A 360 -7.94 -5.81 -6.08
N GLY A 361 -8.79 -5.76 -5.04
CA GLY A 361 -8.44 -5.30 -3.71
C GLY A 361 -7.80 -6.39 -2.83
N MET A 362 -7.94 -6.26 -1.51
CA MET A 362 -7.27 -7.13 -0.53
C MET A 362 -7.86 -8.54 -0.38
N SER A 363 -9.07 -8.80 -0.90
CA SER A 363 -9.72 -10.11 -0.75
C SER A 363 -8.91 -11.24 -1.39
N GLU A 364 -8.67 -12.31 -0.64
CA GLU A 364 -7.90 -13.48 -1.04
C GLU A 364 -6.58 -13.09 -1.74
N PHE A 365 -5.87 -12.11 -1.19
CA PHE A 365 -4.82 -11.36 -1.91
C PHE A 365 -3.81 -12.25 -2.63
N ASP A 366 -3.25 -13.22 -1.91
CA ASP A 366 -2.23 -14.17 -2.40
C ASP A 366 -2.78 -15.58 -2.68
N GLY A 367 -4.11 -15.71 -2.68
CA GLY A 367 -4.81 -16.99 -2.83
C GLY A 367 -5.16 -17.68 -1.51
N SER A 368 -4.83 -17.05 -0.38
CA SER A 368 -5.34 -17.37 0.95
C SER A 368 -6.14 -16.21 1.52
N CYS A 369 -6.88 -16.44 2.62
CA CYS A 369 -7.41 -15.38 3.48
C CYS A 369 -6.24 -14.66 4.19
N LEU A 370 -5.63 -13.71 3.49
CA LEU A 370 -4.41 -13.02 3.92
C LEU A 370 -4.73 -11.89 4.90
N TYR A 371 -5.55 -10.94 4.44
CA TYR A 371 -5.96 -9.76 5.21
C TYR A 371 -7.21 -10.06 6.04
N GLU A 372 -8.13 -10.85 5.50
CA GLU A 372 -9.33 -11.33 6.16
C GLU A 372 -9.07 -12.58 7.00
N HIS A 373 -9.91 -12.81 8.00
CA HIS A 373 -9.85 -14.05 8.78
C HIS A 373 -10.37 -15.26 7.97
N GLU A 374 -9.69 -16.42 8.08
CA GLU A 374 -10.03 -17.64 7.32
C GLU A 374 -11.41 -18.22 7.70
N ASP A 375 -11.74 -18.24 8.99
CA ASP A 375 -13.09 -18.63 9.44
C ASP A 375 -14.10 -17.54 9.06
N PRO A 376 -15.07 -17.80 8.17
CA PRO A 376 -16.04 -16.79 7.71
C PRO A 376 -16.95 -16.28 8.82
N ARG A 377 -17.11 -17.03 9.92
CA ARG A 377 -17.86 -16.57 11.10
C ARG A 377 -17.18 -15.40 11.81
N GLN A 378 -15.88 -15.23 11.60
CA GLN A 378 -15.07 -14.13 12.13
C GLN A 378 -14.60 -13.18 11.03
N GLY A 379 -14.47 -13.65 9.78
CA GLY A 379 -13.92 -12.90 8.65
C GLY A 379 -14.95 -12.22 7.74
N THR A 380 -16.24 -12.18 8.09
CA THR A 380 -17.29 -11.61 7.23
C THR A 380 -18.35 -10.87 8.03
N HIS A 381 -18.74 -9.69 7.55
CA HIS A 381 -19.99 -9.04 7.95
C HIS A 381 -21.12 -9.52 7.02
N PRO A 382 -22.04 -10.37 7.51
CA PRO A 382 -23.05 -10.99 6.65
C PRO A 382 -24.03 -9.97 6.06
N ASP A 383 -24.43 -8.96 6.83
CA ASP A 383 -25.40 -7.96 6.40
C ASP A 383 -24.81 -6.96 5.37
N TRP A 384 -23.50 -6.71 5.44
CA TRP A 384 -22.81 -5.77 4.55
C TRP A 384 -22.18 -6.46 3.33
N GLY A 385 -21.99 -7.77 3.39
CA GLY A 385 -21.29 -8.53 2.35
C GLY A 385 -19.78 -8.29 2.31
N THR A 386 -19.22 -7.60 3.30
CA THR A 386 -17.80 -7.22 3.38
C THR A 386 -16.99 -8.22 4.21
N LEU A 387 -15.66 -8.09 4.14
CA LEU A 387 -14.69 -8.92 4.86
C LEU A 387 -14.13 -8.19 6.08
N ILE A 388 -13.85 -8.95 7.14
CA ILE A 388 -13.32 -8.43 8.40
C ILE A 388 -11.83 -8.75 8.46
N TYR A 389 -11.02 -7.75 8.82
CA TYR A 389 -9.58 -7.91 9.00
C TYR A 389 -9.24 -8.95 10.08
N ASN A 390 -8.18 -9.71 9.84
CA ASN A 390 -7.60 -10.60 10.83
C ASN A 390 -6.69 -9.81 11.79
N TYR A 391 -7.27 -9.11 12.76
CA TYR A 391 -6.54 -8.30 13.74
C TYR A 391 -5.50 -9.10 14.55
N GLY A 392 -5.69 -10.42 14.68
CA GLY A 392 -4.74 -11.30 15.38
C GLY A 392 -3.45 -11.55 14.59
N ARG A 393 -3.42 -11.21 13.29
CA ARG A 393 -2.24 -11.37 12.43
C ARG A 393 -1.35 -10.13 12.52
N PRO A 394 -0.09 -10.25 12.97
CA PRO A 394 0.78 -9.10 13.22
C PRO A 394 0.92 -8.16 12.02
N GLU A 395 1.10 -8.71 10.82
CA GLU A 395 1.28 -7.94 9.59
C GLU A 395 0.01 -7.17 9.17
N VAL A 396 -1.18 -7.72 9.46
CA VAL A 396 -2.48 -7.08 9.17
C VAL A 396 -2.75 -5.96 10.17
N SER A 397 -2.52 -6.20 11.46
CA SER A 397 -2.57 -5.15 12.47
C SER A 397 -1.54 -4.05 12.17
N ASN A 398 -0.34 -4.42 11.72
CA ASN A 398 0.65 -3.43 11.31
C ASN A 398 0.18 -2.60 10.11
N PHE A 399 -0.42 -3.22 9.09
CA PHE A 399 -0.97 -2.53 7.92
C PHE A 399 -1.94 -1.43 8.36
N LEU A 400 -2.85 -1.73 9.29
CA LEU A 400 -3.85 -0.79 9.78
C LEU A 400 -3.24 0.28 10.71
N ILE A 401 -2.41 -0.11 11.69
CA ILE A 401 -1.79 0.86 12.62
C ILE A 401 -0.92 1.86 11.87
N ALA A 402 -0.05 1.36 10.98
CA ALA A 402 0.79 2.22 10.16
C ALA A 402 -0.03 3.10 9.21
N ASN A 403 -1.23 2.66 8.80
CA ASN A 403 -2.10 3.47 7.96
C ASN A 403 -2.72 4.65 8.72
N ALA A 404 -3.20 4.44 9.94
CA ALA A 404 -3.70 5.54 10.76
C ALA A 404 -2.58 6.57 11.05
N LEU A 405 -1.38 6.09 11.36
CA LEU A 405 -0.20 6.94 11.56
C LEU A 405 0.21 7.67 10.28
N PHE A 406 0.12 7.01 9.12
CA PHE A 406 0.40 7.62 7.82
C PHE A 406 -0.48 8.86 7.59
N TRP A 407 -1.78 8.80 7.89
CA TRP A 407 -2.65 9.97 7.76
C TRP A 407 -2.29 11.11 8.73
N ALA A 408 -1.89 10.79 9.96
CA ALA A 408 -1.46 11.78 10.94
C ALA A 408 -0.08 12.39 10.64
N GLU A 409 0.86 11.58 10.13
CA GLU A 409 2.28 11.94 10.00
C GLU A 409 2.63 12.47 8.60
N VAL A 410 2.05 11.88 7.54
CA VAL A 410 2.32 12.26 6.14
C VAL A 410 1.36 13.34 5.66
N TYR A 411 0.09 13.25 6.02
CA TYR A 411 -0.96 14.21 5.61
C TYR A 411 -1.35 15.20 6.72
N HIS A 412 -0.71 15.11 7.88
CA HIS A 412 -0.89 16.04 9.01
C HIS A 412 -2.31 16.08 9.59
N ALA A 413 -3.09 15.00 9.52
CA ALA A 413 -4.42 14.96 10.14
C ALA A 413 -4.36 15.31 11.65
N ASP A 414 -5.38 16.02 12.14
CA ASP A 414 -5.51 16.46 13.54
C ASP A 414 -6.35 15.51 14.38
N GLY A 415 -7.09 14.61 13.74
CA GLY A 415 -7.82 13.57 14.44
C GLY A 415 -8.26 12.47 13.49
N ILE A 416 -8.57 11.31 14.07
CA ILE A 416 -9.10 10.15 13.36
C ILE A 416 -10.39 9.72 14.03
N ARG A 417 -11.47 9.58 13.25
CA ARG A 417 -12.75 9.04 13.72
C ARG A 417 -12.97 7.64 13.16
N MET A 418 -13.30 6.70 14.04
CA MET A 418 -13.63 5.32 13.70
C MET A 418 -15.14 5.12 13.75
N ASP A 419 -15.72 4.77 12.61
CA ASP A 419 -17.11 4.36 12.49
C ASP A 419 -17.31 2.90 12.95
N ALA A 420 -18.51 2.60 13.46
CA ALA A 420 -18.98 1.26 13.75
C ALA A 420 -18.01 0.42 14.60
N VAL A 421 -17.41 1.01 15.66
CA VAL A 421 -16.46 0.30 16.53
C VAL A 421 -17.07 -0.96 17.14
N ALA A 422 -18.39 -0.95 17.40
CA ALA A 422 -19.15 -2.12 17.84
C ALA A 422 -18.98 -3.33 16.91
N SER A 423 -18.89 -3.11 15.59
CA SER A 423 -18.72 -4.17 14.59
C SER A 423 -17.38 -4.90 14.71
N MET A 424 -16.39 -4.23 15.29
CA MET A 424 -15.08 -4.81 15.58
C MET A 424 -15.07 -5.54 16.92
N LEU A 425 -15.69 -4.96 17.95
CA LEU A 425 -15.62 -5.43 19.34
C LEU A 425 -16.38 -6.73 19.60
N TYR A 426 -17.37 -7.07 18.77
CA TYR A 426 -18.27 -8.19 19.01
C TYR A 426 -18.18 -9.25 17.91
N LEU A 427 -17.83 -10.48 18.28
CA LEU A 427 -17.75 -11.64 17.39
C LEU A 427 -19.13 -12.03 16.81
N ASP A 428 -20.20 -11.70 17.51
CA ASP A 428 -21.60 -11.94 17.14
C ASP A 428 -22.29 -10.75 16.46
N TYR A 429 -21.56 -9.66 16.16
CA TYR A 429 -22.14 -8.49 15.49
C TYR A 429 -22.80 -8.86 14.15
N GLY A 430 -24.09 -8.57 14.01
CA GLY A 430 -24.90 -8.90 12.83
C GLY A 430 -25.11 -10.39 12.59
N LYS A 431 -24.90 -11.26 13.59
CA LYS A 431 -24.98 -12.73 13.45
C LYS A 431 -26.00 -13.33 14.40
N SER A 432 -26.69 -14.37 13.96
CA SER A 432 -27.62 -15.15 14.80
C SER A 432 -26.89 -16.26 15.57
N ASP A 433 -27.57 -16.84 16.56
CA ASP A 433 -27.08 -18.01 17.30
C ASP A 433 -26.64 -19.14 16.36
N GLY A 434 -25.44 -19.68 16.60
CA GLY A 434 -24.83 -20.72 15.78
C GLY A 434 -24.09 -20.21 14.53
N GLN A 435 -24.12 -18.90 14.25
CA GLN A 435 -23.39 -18.27 13.13
C GLN A 435 -22.10 -17.56 13.56
N TRP A 436 -21.76 -17.58 14.85
CA TRP A 436 -20.55 -17.01 15.42
C TRP A 436 -19.85 -18.01 16.36
N VAL A 437 -18.62 -17.70 16.76
CA VAL A 437 -17.85 -18.49 17.74
C VAL A 437 -17.37 -17.59 18.86
N ALA A 438 -17.42 -18.11 20.09
CA ALA A 438 -16.95 -17.41 21.27
C ALA A 438 -15.42 -17.31 21.32
N ASN A 439 -14.94 -16.29 22.03
CA ASN A 439 -13.52 -16.14 22.34
C ASN A 439 -13.04 -17.25 23.30
N MET A 440 -11.74 -17.27 23.58
CA MET A 440 -11.12 -18.30 24.43
C MET A 440 -11.64 -18.35 25.89
N TYR A 441 -12.38 -17.32 26.34
CA TYR A 441 -13.01 -17.25 27.66
C TYR A 441 -14.52 -17.54 27.63
N GLY A 442 -15.08 -17.83 26.45
CA GLY A 442 -16.51 -18.15 26.27
C GLY A 442 -17.42 -16.94 26.09
N GLY A 443 -16.87 -15.73 25.95
CA GLY A 443 -17.61 -14.50 25.66
C GLY A 443 -17.67 -14.17 24.17
N ASN A 444 -18.37 -13.08 23.82
CA ASN A 444 -18.52 -12.59 22.45
C ASN A 444 -17.57 -11.43 22.13
N GLU A 445 -16.70 -11.04 23.06
CA GLU A 445 -15.71 -9.99 22.85
C GLU A 445 -14.62 -10.46 21.88
N ASN A 446 -14.34 -9.65 20.87
CA ASN A 446 -13.25 -9.87 19.93
C ASN A 446 -11.93 -9.36 20.55
N LEU A 447 -11.19 -10.25 21.19
CA LEU A 447 -10.00 -9.91 21.96
C LEU A 447 -8.89 -9.33 21.08
N GLU A 448 -8.75 -9.84 19.86
CA GLU A 448 -7.78 -9.38 18.87
C GLU A 448 -8.09 -7.95 18.41
N ALA A 449 -9.37 -7.62 18.17
CA ALA A 449 -9.78 -6.25 17.83
C ALA A 449 -9.57 -5.28 19.01
N ILE A 450 -9.84 -5.72 20.24
CA ILE A 450 -9.61 -4.91 21.45
C ILE A 450 -8.12 -4.58 21.60
N GLU A 451 -7.25 -5.58 21.47
CA GLU A 451 -5.80 -5.37 21.55
C GLU A 451 -5.31 -4.46 20.41
N PHE A 452 -5.81 -4.65 19.19
CA PHE A 452 -5.50 -3.77 18.06
C PHE A 452 -5.86 -2.30 18.35
N ILE A 453 -7.07 -2.02 18.85
CA ILE A 453 -7.49 -0.64 19.17
C ILE A 453 -6.62 -0.04 20.28
N LYS A 454 -6.34 -0.80 21.34
CA LYS A 454 -5.47 -0.35 22.44
C LYS A 454 -4.06 -0.05 21.94
N HIS A 455 -3.50 -0.91 21.10
CA HIS A 455 -2.18 -0.75 20.49
C HIS A 455 -2.13 0.48 19.58
N LEU A 456 -3.14 0.65 18.70
CA LEU A 456 -3.27 1.82 17.84
C LEU A 456 -3.28 3.12 18.66
N ASN A 457 -4.19 3.24 19.62
CA ASN A 457 -4.35 4.46 20.41
C ASN A 457 -3.07 4.75 21.23
N SER A 458 -2.42 3.73 21.77
CA SER A 458 -1.14 3.86 22.47
C SER A 458 -0.06 4.50 21.58
N ILE A 459 0.09 4.01 20.36
CA ILE A 459 1.13 4.49 19.44
C ILE A 459 0.77 5.85 18.84
N MET A 460 -0.50 6.09 18.51
CA MET A 460 -0.98 7.37 18.02
C MET A 460 -0.65 8.48 19.03
N HIS A 461 -1.06 8.31 20.29
CA HIS A 461 -0.80 9.30 21.35
C HIS A 461 0.69 9.49 21.65
N LYS A 462 1.47 8.41 21.56
CA LYS A 462 2.92 8.46 21.78
C LYS A 462 3.66 9.25 20.70
N ARG A 463 3.29 9.07 19.43
CA ARG A 463 3.98 9.66 18.27
C ARG A 463 3.41 11.01 17.86
N ASN A 464 2.10 11.20 17.97
CA ASN A 464 1.36 12.31 17.36
C ASN A 464 0.67 13.18 18.42
N LYS A 465 1.46 13.99 19.12
CA LYS A 465 0.95 14.85 20.20
C LYS A 465 -0.17 15.78 19.74
N GLY A 466 -1.32 15.64 20.38
CA GLY A 466 -2.50 16.46 20.14
C GLY A 466 -3.32 16.05 18.91
N VAL A 467 -2.99 14.93 18.27
CA VAL A 467 -3.93 14.22 17.40
C VAL A 467 -4.88 13.43 18.29
N PHE A 468 -6.18 13.58 18.09
CA PHE A 468 -7.18 12.90 18.92
C PHE A 468 -7.91 11.78 18.16
N MET A 469 -8.33 10.77 18.91
CA MET A 469 -9.01 9.57 18.44
C MET A 469 -10.48 9.61 18.87
N ILE A 470 -11.40 9.45 17.92
CA ILE A 470 -12.85 9.50 18.13
C ILE A 470 -13.47 8.14 17.79
N ALA A 471 -14.33 7.62 18.65
CA ALA A 471 -15.09 6.41 18.39
C ALA A 471 -16.59 6.72 18.18
N GLU A 472 -17.19 6.16 17.14
CA GLU A 472 -18.61 5.83 17.17
C GLU A 472 -18.78 4.40 17.64
N GLU A 473 -19.45 4.25 18.78
CA GLU A 473 -19.68 2.97 19.40
C GLU A 473 -21.12 2.97 19.92
N SER A 474 -21.99 2.25 19.20
CA SER A 474 -23.44 2.27 19.34
C SER A 474 -23.98 1.26 20.34
N THR A 475 -23.12 0.49 21.00
CA THR A 475 -23.49 -0.33 22.16
C THR A 475 -23.16 0.38 23.48
N ALA A 476 -23.38 -0.33 24.58
CA ALA A 476 -23.09 0.16 25.92
C ALA A 476 -21.69 -0.26 26.40
N TRP A 477 -20.71 -0.43 25.49
CA TRP A 477 -19.35 -0.77 25.88
C TRP A 477 -18.79 0.31 26.82
N SER A 478 -18.33 -0.11 28.00
CA SER A 478 -17.81 0.81 29.03
C SER A 478 -16.37 1.23 28.72
N ASN A 479 -15.94 2.38 29.24
CA ASN A 479 -14.54 2.82 29.23
C ASN A 479 -13.92 3.04 27.83
N ILE A 480 -14.74 3.41 26.84
CA ILE A 480 -14.27 3.77 25.48
C ILE A 480 -13.28 4.95 25.55
N THR A 481 -13.59 5.98 26.33
CA THR A 481 -12.76 7.19 26.46
C THR A 481 -11.90 7.22 27.74
N THR A 482 -11.67 6.05 28.34
CA THR A 482 -10.82 5.93 29.53
C THR A 482 -9.38 5.65 29.10
N ASP A 483 -8.43 6.10 29.91
CA ASP A 483 -7.00 5.88 29.68
C ASP A 483 -6.65 4.39 29.60
N LEU A 484 -5.67 4.05 28.75
CA LEU A 484 -5.20 2.68 28.56
C LEU A 484 -4.67 2.05 29.85
N GLU A 485 -4.02 2.84 30.71
CA GLU A 485 -3.48 2.40 32.02
C GLU A 485 -4.58 2.02 33.03
N GLU A 486 -5.82 2.49 32.79
CA GLU A 486 -7.00 2.21 33.60
C GLU A 486 -7.91 1.16 32.93
N ASP A 487 -7.34 0.34 32.03
CA ASP A 487 -8.06 -0.66 31.23
C ASP A 487 -9.15 -0.08 30.30
N GLY A 488 -8.96 1.17 29.87
CA GLY A 488 -9.78 1.80 28.84
C GLY A 488 -9.34 1.48 27.42
N MET A 489 -10.09 1.98 26.43
CA MET A 489 -9.76 1.81 25.01
C MET A 489 -8.83 2.90 24.46
N GLY A 490 -8.62 4.00 25.19
CA GLY A 490 -7.68 5.07 24.80
C GLY A 490 -8.19 6.05 23.73
N PHE A 491 -9.50 6.10 23.45
CA PHE A 491 -10.08 7.18 22.66
C PHE A 491 -10.20 8.46 23.48
N ASP A 492 -10.11 9.63 22.84
CA ASP A 492 -10.36 10.91 23.51
C ASP A 492 -11.85 11.24 23.56
N PHE A 493 -12.60 10.82 22.53
CA PHE A 493 -14.01 11.12 22.38
C PHE A 493 -14.81 9.89 21.95
N LYS A 494 -16.07 9.82 22.40
CA LYS A 494 -17.09 8.89 21.92
C LYS A 494 -18.31 9.68 21.47
N TRP A 495 -18.81 9.42 20.27
CA TRP A 495 -20.10 9.96 19.83
C TRP A 495 -21.22 9.51 20.76
N ASN A 496 -22.01 10.47 21.26
CA ASN A 496 -23.11 10.20 22.17
C ASN A 496 -24.38 9.84 21.40
N MET A 497 -24.42 8.62 20.87
CA MET A 497 -25.56 8.11 20.10
C MET A 497 -26.86 8.09 20.92
N GLY A 498 -26.78 7.92 22.25
CA GLY A 498 -27.94 7.94 23.13
C GLY A 498 -28.55 9.34 23.34
N TRP A 499 -27.76 10.41 23.22
CA TRP A 499 -28.26 11.79 23.25
C TRP A 499 -28.86 12.22 21.92
N MET A 500 -28.35 11.68 20.81
CA MET A 500 -28.82 11.99 19.45
C MET A 500 -30.21 11.40 19.15
N ASN A 501 -30.49 10.18 19.63
CA ASN A 501 -31.80 9.51 19.53
C ASN A 501 -32.85 10.15 20.45
#